data_AF-A0A2I0P6I3-F1
#
_entry.id   AF-A0A2I0P6I3-F1
#
_cell.length_a   1.000
_cell.length_b   1.000
_cell.length_c   1.000
_cell.angle_alpha   90.00
_cell.angle_beta   90.00
_cell.angle_gamma   90.00
#
_symmetry.space_group_name_H-M   'P 1'
#
loop_
_entity.id
_entity.type
_entity.pdbx_description
1 polymer ?
#
loop_
_entity_poly.entity_id
_entity_poly.type
_entity_poly.pdbx_seq_one_letter_code
_entity_poly.pdbx_strand_id
1 'polypeptide(L)'
;MTDIRFGTIVSAVLECLDFAESDLTGDERRDSYKALQHYKRDVAQAIREAFDEAEVEIPAAVQPTCSTCGAPVEEGYHFCTGCRTPQTPEAAVDILEKVFAKELGRNPYDPRFREALARAREEAPDQWAALVQKITVPVKA
;
A
#
# COMPACT_ATOMS: atom_id res chain seq x y z
N MET A 1 0.64 5.73 -2.37
CA MET A 1 0.59 7.20 -2.32
C MET A 1 1.86 7.68 -2.98
N THR A 2 1.76 8.40 -4.09
CA THR A 2 2.90 9.07 -4.70
C THR A 2 3.50 10.01 -3.65
N ASP A 3 4.74 9.74 -3.26
CA ASP A 3 5.48 10.59 -2.33
C ASP A 3 5.87 11.85 -3.10
N ILE A 4 4.91 12.77 -3.23
CA ILE A 4 5.14 14.06 -3.83
C ILE A 4 6.17 14.74 -2.94
N ARG A 5 7.38 14.96 -3.49
CA ARG A 5 8.46 15.68 -2.82
C ARG A 5 8.09 17.15 -2.71
N PHE A 6 7.09 17.45 -1.89
CA PHE A 6 6.50 18.78 -1.72
C PHE A 6 7.56 19.81 -1.37
N GLY A 7 8.55 19.44 -0.54
CA GLY A 7 9.70 20.29 -0.25
C GLY A 7 10.53 20.67 -1.49
N THR A 8 10.76 19.72 -2.41
CA THR A 8 11.49 19.98 -3.67
C THR A 8 10.70 20.89 -4.60
N ILE A 9 9.39 20.68 -4.73
CA ILE A 9 8.51 21.54 -5.54
C ILE A 9 8.49 22.96 -4.97
N VAL A 10 8.35 23.10 -3.65
CA VAL A 10 8.33 24.40 -3.00
C VAL A 10 9.67 25.12 -3.18
N SER A 11 10.80 24.44 -3.01
CA SER A 11 12.13 25.03 -3.26
C SER A 11 12.30 25.50 -4.71
N ALA A 12 11.95 24.68 -5.69
CA ALA A 12 12.07 25.05 -7.11
C ALA A 12 11.20 26.26 -7.48
N VAL A 13 9.97 26.33 -6.95
CA VAL A 13 9.07 27.47 -7.18
C VAL A 13 9.58 28.73 -6.46
N LEU A 14 10.14 28.60 -5.25
CA LEU A 14 10.73 29.72 -4.52
C LEU A 14 11.98 30.28 -5.22
N GLU A 15 12.78 29.42 -5.85
CA GLU A 15 13.91 29.85 -6.68
C GLU A 15 13.44 30.65 -7.89
N CYS A 16 12.36 30.23 -8.57
CA CYS A 16 11.80 31.04 -9.65
C CYS A 16 11.26 32.39 -9.14
N LEU A 17 10.69 32.44 -7.93
CA LEU A 17 10.16 33.66 -7.31
C LEU A 17 11.26 34.67 -6.93
N ASP A 18 12.52 34.26 -6.80
CA ASP A 18 13.68 35.14 -6.55
C ASP A 18 14.18 35.84 -7.84
N PHE A 19 13.24 36.18 -8.72
CA PHE A 19 13.48 36.78 -10.02
C PHE A 19 14.12 38.17 -9.90
N ALA A 20 15.27 38.37 -10.56
CA ALA A 20 16.04 39.62 -10.53
C ALA A 20 16.05 40.34 -11.88
N GLU A 21 16.42 41.63 -11.88
CA GLU A 21 16.52 42.43 -13.13
C GLU A 21 17.60 41.88 -14.09
N SER A 22 18.57 41.13 -13.57
CA SER A 22 19.58 40.41 -14.36
C SER A 22 19.00 39.28 -15.22
N ASP A 23 17.83 38.76 -14.85
CA ASP A 23 17.17 37.66 -15.54
C ASP A 23 16.32 38.15 -16.73
N LEU A 24 16.18 39.48 -16.86
CA LEU A 24 15.51 40.12 -17.99
C LEU A 24 16.40 40.09 -19.24
N THR A 25 15.82 39.61 -20.34
CA THR A 25 16.44 39.47 -21.65
C THR A 25 15.82 40.41 -22.68
N GLY A 26 16.62 40.82 -23.67
CA GLY A 26 16.12 41.64 -24.79
C GLY A 26 15.42 42.93 -24.35
N ASP A 27 14.17 43.10 -24.76
CA ASP A 27 13.35 44.27 -24.46
C ASP A 27 12.48 44.13 -23.20
N GLU A 28 12.62 43.03 -22.45
CA GLU A 28 11.84 42.75 -21.23
C GLU A 28 12.02 43.83 -20.15
N ARG A 29 13.17 44.52 -20.14
CA ARG A 29 13.43 45.68 -19.26
C ARG A 29 12.49 46.86 -19.50
N ARG A 30 11.89 46.95 -20.69
CA ARG A 30 10.98 48.04 -21.09
C ARG A 30 9.56 47.54 -21.37
N ASP A 31 9.36 46.23 -21.39
CA ASP A 31 8.09 45.57 -21.60
C ASP A 31 7.81 44.59 -20.45
N SER A 32 7.16 45.10 -19.40
CA SER A 32 6.81 44.32 -18.22
C SER A 32 5.86 43.16 -18.52
N TYR A 33 5.12 43.20 -19.63
CA TYR A 33 4.27 42.09 -20.03
C TYR A 33 5.11 40.92 -20.54
N LYS A 34 6.15 41.17 -21.35
CA LYS A 34 7.09 40.13 -21.80
C LYS A 34 7.85 39.50 -20.63
N ALA A 35 8.33 40.31 -19.69
CA ALA A 35 8.97 39.82 -18.46
C ALA A 35 8.04 38.87 -17.67
N LEU A 36 6.76 39.23 -17.52
CA LEU A 36 5.77 38.39 -16.85
C LEU A 36 5.51 37.07 -17.59
N GLN A 37 5.49 37.09 -18.93
CA GLN A 37 5.29 35.87 -19.73
C GLN A 37 6.49 34.93 -19.63
N HIS A 38 7.70 35.48 -19.63
CA HIS A 38 8.94 34.73 -19.39
C HIS A 38 8.89 34.04 -18.02
N TYR A 39 8.64 34.79 -16.96
CA TYR A 39 8.52 34.27 -15.60
C TYR A 39 7.47 33.13 -15.50
N LYS A 40 6.28 33.32 -16.07
CA LYS A 40 5.21 32.30 -16.06
C LYS A 40 5.63 31.01 -16.77
N ARG A 41 6.35 31.11 -17.88
CA ARG A 41 6.86 29.96 -18.62
C ARG A 41 7.83 29.15 -17.77
N ASP A 42 8.76 29.84 -17.10
CA ASP A 42 9.82 29.20 -16.33
C ASP A 42 9.28 28.52 -15.07
N VAL A 43 8.37 29.17 -14.34
CA VAL A 43 7.66 28.53 -13.20
C VAL A 43 6.88 27.30 -13.66
N ALA A 44 6.15 27.39 -14.79
CA ALA A 44 5.41 26.26 -15.30
C ALA A 44 6.31 25.09 -15.70
N GLN A 45 7.52 25.39 -16.22
CA GLN A 45 8.51 24.38 -16.57
C GLN A 45 9.09 23.71 -15.32
N ALA A 46 9.52 24.49 -14.32
CA ALA A 46 10.05 23.98 -13.06
C ALA A 46 9.05 23.09 -12.32
N ILE A 47 7.76 23.47 -12.34
CA ILE A 47 6.69 22.63 -11.80
C ILE A 47 6.63 21.29 -12.55
N ARG A 48 6.57 21.29 -13.89
CA ARG A 48 6.51 20.05 -14.67
C ARG A 48 7.68 19.13 -14.38
N GLU A 49 8.91 19.64 -14.42
CA GLU A 49 10.11 18.84 -14.18
C GLU A 49 10.09 18.20 -12.78
N ALA A 50 9.65 18.94 -11.75
CA ALA A 50 9.53 18.41 -10.40
C ALA A 50 8.44 17.32 -10.26
N PHE A 51 7.43 17.33 -11.13
CA PHE A 51 6.40 16.27 -11.18
C PHE A 51 6.85 15.08 -12.05
N ASP A 52 7.53 15.31 -13.17
CA ASP A 52 8.02 14.26 -14.08
C ASP A 52 9.14 13.43 -13.41
N GLU A 53 10.01 14.05 -12.61
CA GLU A 53 11.06 13.35 -11.84
C GLU A 53 10.48 12.50 -10.68
N ALA A 54 9.24 12.74 -10.28
CA ALA A 54 8.50 11.93 -9.30
C ALA A 54 7.80 10.71 -9.92
N GLU A 55 7.79 10.61 -11.26
CA GLU A 55 7.24 9.48 -12.01
C GLU A 55 8.36 8.50 -12.42
N VAL A 56 9.24 8.16 -11.47
CA VAL A 56 10.10 6.99 -11.61
C VAL A 56 9.20 5.76 -11.65
N GLU A 57 9.22 5.03 -12.76
CA GLU A 57 8.56 3.74 -12.92
C GLU A 57 8.85 2.85 -11.70
N ILE A 58 7.87 2.75 -10.79
CA ILE A 58 7.92 1.78 -9.71
C ILE A 58 7.88 0.42 -10.42
N PRO A 59 8.91 -0.43 -10.29
CA PRO A 59 8.87 -1.75 -10.91
C PRO A 59 7.60 -2.43 -10.42
N ALA A 60 6.75 -2.86 -11.37
CA ALA A 60 5.46 -3.45 -11.08
C ALA A 60 5.64 -4.53 -10.00
N ALA A 61 5.11 -4.27 -8.81
CA ALA A 61 5.14 -5.23 -7.73
C ALA A 61 4.52 -6.53 -8.24
N VAL A 62 5.24 -7.65 -8.06
CA VAL A 62 4.76 -8.96 -8.48
C VAL A 62 3.46 -9.21 -7.73
N GLN A 63 2.33 -9.15 -8.44
CA GLN A 63 1.02 -9.38 -7.84
C GLN A 63 0.99 -10.78 -7.23
N PRO A 64 0.72 -10.92 -5.92
CA PRO A 64 0.67 -12.24 -5.30
C PRO A 64 -0.48 -13.05 -5.91
N THR A 65 -0.27 -14.36 -6.05
CA THR A 65 -1.29 -15.28 -6.55
C THR A 65 -1.75 -16.21 -5.45
N CYS A 66 -3.01 -16.63 -5.52
CA CYS A 66 -3.59 -17.53 -4.55
C CYS A 66 -2.87 -18.88 -4.59
N SER A 67 -2.38 -19.32 -3.42
CA SER A 67 -1.65 -20.59 -3.27
C SER A 67 -2.46 -21.83 -3.67
N THR A 68 -3.80 -21.71 -3.73
CA THR A 68 -4.73 -22.82 -4.01
C THR A 68 -5.27 -22.80 -5.43
N CYS A 69 -5.78 -21.67 -5.91
CA CYS A 69 -6.45 -21.59 -7.21
C CYS A 69 -5.70 -20.77 -8.27
N GLY A 70 -4.57 -20.15 -7.92
CA GLY A 70 -3.75 -19.35 -8.84
C GLY A 70 -4.36 -17.99 -9.24
N ALA A 71 -5.55 -17.64 -8.73
CA ALA A 71 -6.16 -16.34 -8.98
C ALA A 71 -5.29 -15.19 -8.43
N PRO A 72 -5.25 -14.02 -9.09
CA PRO A 72 -4.55 -12.86 -8.56
C PRO A 72 -5.17 -12.45 -7.22
N VAL A 73 -4.31 -12.15 -6.24
CA VAL A 73 -4.68 -11.68 -4.91
C VAL A 73 -4.21 -10.24 -4.82
N GLU A 74 -5.13 -9.34 -4.52
CA GLU A 74 -4.79 -7.95 -4.24
C GLU A 74 -3.94 -7.87 -2.96
N GLU A 75 -2.90 -7.04 -2.97
CA GLU A 75 -2.06 -6.82 -1.78
C GLU A 75 -2.93 -6.37 -0.59
N GLY A 76 -2.74 -7.01 0.56
CA GLY A 76 -3.52 -6.75 1.77
C GLY A 76 -4.80 -7.59 1.92
N TYR A 77 -5.17 -8.43 0.94
CA TYR A 77 -6.32 -9.32 1.10
C TYR A 77 -5.99 -10.57 1.92
N HIS A 78 -6.80 -10.77 2.97
CA HIS A 78 -6.69 -11.90 3.88
C HIS A 78 -7.25 -13.22 3.29
N PHE A 79 -8.14 -13.14 2.29
CA PHE A 79 -8.80 -14.28 1.66
C PHE A 79 -8.83 -14.14 0.13
N CYS A 80 -8.74 -15.25 -0.59
CA CYS A 80 -8.92 -15.27 -2.03
C CYS A 80 -10.40 -15.03 -2.41
N THR A 81 -10.68 -14.07 -3.28
CA THR A 81 -12.05 -13.79 -3.75
C THR A 81 -12.63 -14.92 -4.61
N GLY A 82 -11.78 -15.69 -5.30
CA GLY A 82 -12.20 -16.80 -6.16
C GLY A 82 -12.55 -18.08 -5.40
N CYS A 83 -11.65 -18.57 -4.54
CA CYS A 83 -11.84 -19.84 -3.82
C CYS A 83 -12.08 -19.70 -2.30
N ARG A 84 -12.03 -18.48 -1.76
CA ARG A 84 -12.17 -18.16 -0.32
C ARG A 84 -11.10 -18.77 0.59
N THR A 85 -10.04 -19.36 0.04
CA THR A 85 -8.90 -19.85 0.84
C THR A 85 -8.23 -18.67 1.56
N PRO A 86 -7.93 -18.80 2.86
CA PRO A 86 -7.15 -17.81 3.60
C PRO A 86 -5.73 -17.70 3.04
N GLN A 87 -5.28 -16.48 2.77
CA GLN A 87 -3.95 -16.19 2.24
C GLN A 87 -2.96 -15.78 3.34
N THR A 88 -3.45 -15.61 4.57
CA THR A 88 -2.67 -15.20 5.74
C THR A 88 -2.90 -16.13 6.93
N PRO A 89 -1.91 -16.31 7.82
CA PRO A 89 -2.08 -17.09 9.04
C PRO A 89 -3.23 -16.60 9.93
N GLU A 90 -3.43 -15.29 10.01
CA GLU A 90 -4.50 -14.66 10.81
C GLU A 90 -5.88 -15.05 10.29
N ALA A 91 -6.04 -15.06 8.96
CA ALA A 91 -7.26 -15.51 8.30
C ALA A 91 -7.52 -17.01 8.50
N ALA A 92 -6.48 -17.82 8.51
CA ALA A 92 -6.58 -19.25 8.81
C ALA A 92 -6.97 -19.50 10.28
N VAL A 93 -6.45 -18.69 11.21
CA VAL A 93 -6.86 -18.71 12.62
C VAL A 93 -8.35 -18.38 12.73
N ASP A 94 -8.83 -17.29 12.14
CA ASP A 94 -10.26 -16.90 12.20
C ASP A 94 -11.19 -18.03 11.70
N ILE A 95 -10.80 -18.73 10.63
CA ILE A 95 -11.54 -19.91 10.15
C ILE A 95 -11.53 -21.03 11.19
N LEU A 96 -10.38 -21.37 11.76
CA LEU A 96 -10.26 -22.41 12.79
C LEU A 96 -11.15 -22.10 14.01
N GLU A 97 -11.10 -20.87 14.52
CA GLU A 97 -11.90 -20.49 15.71
C GLU A 97 -13.41 -20.66 15.43
N LYS A 98 -13.86 -20.26 14.23
CA LYS A 98 -15.27 -20.41 13.80
C LYS A 98 -15.65 -21.88 13.64
N VAL A 99 -14.77 -22.72 13.08
CA VAL A 99 -15.01 -24.16 12.95
C VAL A 99 -15.09 -24.82 14.32
N PHE A 100 -14.15 -24.55 15.24
CA PHE A 100 -14.21 -25.08 16.59
C PHE A 100 -15.47 -24.66 17.34
N ALA A 101 -15.87 -23.38 17.21
CA ALA A 101 -17.10 -22.90 17.82
C ALA A 101 -18.31 -23.69 17.30
N LYS A 102 -18.40 -23.88 15.98
CA LYS A 102 -19.47 -24.65 15.34
C LYS A 102 -19.51 -26.10 15.82
N GLU A 103 -18.38 -26.81 15.77
CA GLU A 103 -18.29 -28.23 16.14
C GLU A 103 -18.58 -28.47 17.63
N LEU A 104 -18.23 -27.52 18.49
CA LEU A 104 -18.50 -27.59 19.93
C LEU A 104 -19.87 -27.03 20.32
N GLY A 105 -20.68 -26.57 19.36
CA GLY A 105 -21.97 -25.93 19.62
C GLY A 105 -21.86 -24.65 20.46
N ARG A 106 -20.74 -23.93 20.33
CA ARG A 106 -20.43 -22.69 21.06
C ARG A 106 -20.57 -21.47 20.15
N ASN A 107 -20.70 -20.31 20.77
CA ASN A 107 -20.64 -19.02 20.07
C ASN A 107 -19.16 -18.60 19.93
N PRO A 108 -18.65 -18.31 18.73
CA PRO A 108 -17.26 -17.86 18.52
C PRO A 108 -16.94 -16.52 19.19
N TYR A 109 -17.96 -15.74 19.55
CA TYR A 109 -17.83 -14.46 20.24
C TYR A 109 -18.02 -14.57 21.76
N ASP A 110 -18.25 -15.77 22.31
CA ASP A 110 -18.32 -15.98 23.76
C ASP A 110 -16.94 -15.77 24.40
N PRO A 111 -16.78 -14.84 25.37
CA PRO A 111 -15.52 -14.60 26.05
C PRO A 111 -14.91 -15.87 26.67
N ARG A 112 -15.74 -16.75 27.25
CA ARG A 112 -15.25 -17.99 27.88
C ARG A 112 -14.68 -18.96 26.85
N PHE A 113 -15.27 -19.02 25.67
CA PHE A 113 -14.78 -19.84 24.57
C PHE A 113 -13.44 -19.29 24.06
N ARG A 114 -13.33 -17.97 23.87
CA ARG A 114 -12.10 -17.32 23.44
C ARG A 114 -10.95 -17.52 24.43
N GLU A 115 -11.22 -17.39 25.73
CA GLU A 115 -10.24 -17.67 26.79
C GLU A 115 -9.80 -19.14 26.78
N ALA A 116 -10.75 -20.07 26.63
CA ALA A 116 -10.43 -21.49 26.55
C ALA A 116 -9.58 -21.83 25.32
N LEU A 117 -9.88 -21.22 24.17
CA LEU A 117 -9.13 -21.42 22.94
C LEU A 117 -7.73 -20.79 23.03
N ALA A 118 -7.61 -19.60 23.62
CA ALA A 118 -6.32 -18.96 23.90
C ALA A 118 -5.44 -19.84 24.80
N ARG A 119 -6.02 -20.43 25.85
CA ARG A 119 -5.30 -21.39 26.71
C ARG A 119 -4.85 -22.63 25.94
N ALA A 120 -5.71 -23.20 25.11
CA ALA A 120 -5.35 -24.36 24.29
C ALA A 120 -4.19 -24.06 23.32
N ARG A 121 -4.12 -22.81 22.82
CA ARG A 121 -3.00 -22.34 21.97
C ARG A 121 -1.68 -22.26 22.74
N GLU A 122 -1.73 -21.86 24.01
CA GLU A 122 -0.56 -21.80 24.89
C GLU A 122 -0.09 -23.18 25.35
N GLU A 123 -1.02 -24.10 25.60
CA GLU A 123 -0.72 -25.47 26.04
C GLU A 123 -0.09 -26.34 24.94
N ALA A 124 -0.42 -26.07 23.67
CA ALA A 124 0.07 -26.86 22.53
C ALA A 124 0.40 -25.98 21.30
N PRO A 125 1.45 -25.12 21.38
CA PRO A 125 1.76 -24.15 20.33
C PRO A 125 2.14 -24.83 19.00
N ASP A 126 2.88 -25.94 19.04
CA ASP A 126 3.30 -26.67 17.84
C ASP A 126 2.12 -27.33 17.13
N GLN A 127 1.16 -27.88 17.89
CA GLN A 127 -0.04 -28.49 17.34
C GLN A 127 -0.94 -27.42 16.69
N TRP A 128 -1.06 -26.26 17.33
CA TRP A 128 -1.79 -25.12 16.78
C TRP A 128 -1.14 -24.62 15.48
N ALA A 129 0.18 -24.44 15.47
CA ALA A 129 0.92 -24.02 14.28
C ALA A 129 0.74 -25.02 13.12
N ALA A 130 0.76 -26.32 13.41
CA ALA A 130 0.52 -27.36 12.40
C ALA A 130 -0.92 -27.30 11.83
N LEU A 131 -1.92 -26.99 12.65
CA LEU A 131 -3.31 -26.81 12.18
C LEU A 131 -3.45 -25.58 11.28
N VAL A 132 -2.87 -24.45 11.68
CA VAL A 132 -2.86 -23.21 10.89
C VAL A 132 -2.19 -23.47 9.53
N GLN A 133 -1.03 -24.15 9.54
CA GLN A 133 -0.28 -24.47 8.33
C GLN A 133 -1.09 -25.35 7.36
N LYS A 134 -1.83 -26.34 7.86
CA LYS A 134 -2.68 -27.21 7.02
C LYS A 134 -3.80 -26.45 6.30
N ILE A 135 -4.18 -25.27 6.80
CA ILE A 135 -5.24 -24.44 6.22
C ILE A 135 -4.66 -23.37 5.29
N THR A 136 -3.46 -22.87 5.56
CA THR A 136 -2.78 -21.86 4.71
C THR A 136 -2.03 -22.48 3.52
N VAL A 137 -1.48 -23.69 3.69
CA VAL A 137 -0.71 -24.38 2.64
C VAL A 137 -1.60 -25.43 1.99
N PRO A 138 -1.66 -25.51 0.65
CA PRO A 138 -2.40 -26.57 -0.01
C PRO A 138 -1.82 -27.93 0.41
N VAL A 139 -2.69 -28.84 0.85
CA VAL A 139 -2.40 -30.27 0.80
C VAL A 139 -2.23 -30.59 -0.69
N LYS A 140 -0.98 -30.80 -1.14
CA LYS A 140 -0.74 -31.39 -2.45
C LYS A 140 -1.46 -32.75 -2.46
N ALA A 141 -2.51 -32.85 -3.26
CA ALA A 141 -3.14 -34.12 -3.61
C ALA A 141 -2.19 -34.94 -4.49
#